data_AF-A0A1N7P5F3-F1
#
_entry.id   AF-A0A1N7P5F3-F1
#
_cell.length_a   1.000
_cell.length_b   1.000
_cell.length_c   1.000
_cell.angle_alpha   90.00
_cell.angle_beta   90.00
_cell.angle_gamma   90.00
#
_symmetry.space_group_name_H-M   'P 1'
#
loop_
_entity.id
_entity.type
_entity.pdbx_description
1 polymer ?
#
loop_
_entity_poly.entity_id
_entity_poly.type
_entity_poly.pdbx_seq_one_letter_code
_entity_poly.pdbx_strand_id
1 'polypeptide(L)'
;MELFPLIEKSSIQDIKKFQEEKLQDLLQYLQAHSPFYQKLFKENNIQISDIQTLEDLQKIPTTSKNDIQQNNEDFFCVPQNQIIDYSTTSGTLGDPVTFGLSEKDMERIAYNEAVSLSCAGISKADVVQMITTIDKRFIAGLAYLLGLRKMGASVIRMGPGIPELQWDSIFRYQPKYLITVPSFLLKMIDYAEKNGIDYKNSSVLGAVCIGESIKNQDFTDNILSLKIKEKWNIKLFSTYASTEMSTAFTECEFQIGGHQHPELIITEILDDNENPVEDGESGELTITTLGVEALPLLRFKTGDLVKAHYEPCECGRNTMRLGPVVGRKQQMIKYKGTTLYPPAMNDILNDFDGILCYQIVIQSNEIGLDEIIIKLSAERDDEGFEGEVRDHFRAKLRVSPKIEMVDFDVLSKAVFNPNSRKPINFVDLR
;
A
#
# COMPACT_ATOMS: atom_id res chain seq x y z
N MET A 1 -3.27 9.65 27.79
CA MET A 1 -2.62 8.33 27.77
C MET A 1 -2.03 8.22 26.39
N GLU A 2 -0.71 8.31 26.29
CA GLU A 2 -0.01 8.12 25.01
C GLU A 2 -0.39 6.73 24.48
N LEU A 3 -0.99 6.67 23.29
CA LEU A 3 -1.30 5.41 22.60
C LEU A 3 -0.05 4.73 22.02
N PHE A 4 1.15 5.22 22.36
CA PHE A 4 2.38 4.89 21.67
C PHE A 4 3.07 3.66 22.28
N PRO A 5 3.35 2.62 21.49
CA PRO A 5 4.20 1.52 21.94
C PRO A 5 5.61 2.03 22.24
N LEU A 6 6.05 1.86 23.49
CA LEU A 6 7.41 2.24 23.92
C LEU A 6 8.49 1.58 23.07
N ILE A 7 8.22 0.38 22.55
CA ILE A 7 9.17 -0.39 21.76
C ILE A 7 9.62 0.33 20.48
N GLU A 8 8.78 1.19 19.88
CA GLU A 8 9.15 1.95 18.67
C GLU A 8 10.27 2.98 18.91
N LYS A 9 10.48 3.38 20.17
CA LYS A 9 11.51 4.32 20.61
C LYS A 9 12.67 3.65 21.34
N SER A 10 12.60 2.34 21.56
CA SER A 10 13.68 1.56 22.17
C SER A 10 14.91 1.50 21.25
N SER A 11 16.04 1.01 21.75
CA SER A 11 17.21 0.82 20.91
C SER A 11 16.96 -0.23 19.82
N ILE A 12 17.68 -0.14 18.71
CA ILE A 12 17.58 -1.12 17.60
C ILE A 12 17.81 -2.55 18.12
N GLN A 13 18.74 -2.72 19.07
CA GLN A 13 19.03 -4.01 19.70
C GLN A 13 17.86 -4.53 20.53
N ASP A 14 17.18 -3.66 21.28
CA ASP A 14 16.01 -4.03 22.08
C ASP A 14 14.81 -4.37 21.20
N ILE A 15 14.61 -3.62 20.11
CA ILE A 15 13.59 -3.91 19.08
C ILE A 15 13.84 -5.30 18.48
N LYS A 16 15.08 -5.57 18.05
CA LYS A 16 15.46 -6.87 17.49
C LYS A 16 15.19 -8.00 18.47
N LYS A 17 15.69 -7.88 19.71
CA LYS A 17 15.47 -8.89 20.75
C LYS A 17 13.98 -9.14 21.01
N PHE A 18 13.18 -8.08 21.09
CA PHE A 18 11.74 -8.19 21.26
C PHE A 18 11.09 -8.97 20.11
N GLN A 19 11.49 -8.70 18.87
CA GLN A 19 10.98 -9.43 17.70
C GLN A 19 11.42 -10.90 17.69
N GLU A 20 12.64 -11.21 18.12
CA GLU A 20 13.12 -12.59 18.25
C GLU A 20 12.29 -13.39 19.27
N GLU A 21 11.97 -12.79 20.42
CA GLU A 21 11.07 -13.40 21.41
C GLU A 21 9.68 -13.67 20.80
N LYS A 22 9.13 -12.71 20.04
CA LYS A 22 7.83 -12.86 19.38
C LYS A 22 7.84 -13.85 18.21
N LEU A 23 8.96 -13.97 17.52
CA LEU A 23 9.14 -14.97 16.47
C LEU A 23 9.05 -16.38 17.05
N GLN A 24 9.67 -16.61 18.21
CA GLN A 24 9.60 -17.91 18.90
C GLN A 24 8.16 -18.26 19.31
N ASP A 25 7.42 -17.29 19.87
CA ASP A 25 5.99 -17.45 20.19
C ASP A 25 5.20 -17.86 18.93
N LEU A 26 5.43 -17.18 17.80
CA LEU A 26 4.76 -17.48 16.54
C LEU A 26 5.09 -18.86 16.01
N LEU A 27 6.36 -19.26 15.99
CA LEU A 27 6.78 -20.56 15.45
C LEU A 27 6.17 -21.72 16.24
N GLN A 28 6.10 -21.60 17.57
CA GLN A 28 5.40 -22.57 18.42
C GLN A 28 3.92 -22.63 18.08
N TYR A 29 3.28 -21.47 17.91
CA TYR A 29 1.86 -21.40 17.53
C TYR A 29 1.60 -22.06 16.18
N LEU A 30 2.40 -21.74 15.16
CA LEU A 30 2.26 -22.34 13.82
C LEU A 30 2.50 -23.85 13.84
N GLN A 31 3.52 -24.33 14.57
CA GLN A 31 3.78 -25.76 14.72
C GLN A 31 2.61 -26.49 15.42
N ALA A 32 1.93 -25.85 16.36
CA ALA A 32 0.80 -26.45 17.07
C ALA A 32 -0.51 -26.41 16.25
N HIS A 33 -0.72 -25.36 15.45
CA HIS A 33 -2.07 -25.03 14.94
C HIS A 33 -2.23 -24.99 13.43
N SER A 34 -1.18 -24.73 12.62
CA SER A 34 -1.33 -24.65 11.16
C SER A 34 -0.93 -25.97 10.48
N PRO A 35 -1.86 -26.69 9.85
CA PRO A 35 -1.53 -27.86 9.03
C PRO A 35 -0.51 -27.56 7.93
N PHE A 36 -0.61 -26.39 7.28
CA PHE A 36 0.32 -25.98 6.23
C PHE A 36 1.75 -25.84 6.76
N TYR A 37 1.95 -25.08 7.84
CA TYR A 37 3.29 -24.88 8.38
C TYR A 37 3.87 -26.15 9.04
N GLN A 38 3.04 -27.00 9.66
CA GLN A 38 3.46 -28.32 10.13
C GLN A 38 4.05 -29.16 8.99
N LYS A 39 3.38 -29.18 7.84
CA LYS A 39 3.85 -29.87 6.64
C LYS A 39 5.14 -29.25 6.11
N LEU A 40 5.19 -27.93 5.96
CA LEU A 40 6.36 -27.19 5.49
C LEU A 40 7.59 -27.46 6.36
N PHE A 41 7.45 -27.43 7.69
CA PHE A 41 8.56 -27.72 8.59
C PHE A 41 9.04 -29.16 8.47
N LYS A 42 8.11 -30.12 8.37
CA LYS A 42 8.44 -31.54 8.23
C LYS A 42 9.15 -31.84 6.91
N GLU A 43 8.66 -31.32 5.79
CA GLU A 43 9.22 -31.57 4.46
C GLU A 43 10.63 -30.97 4.29
N ASN A 44 10.89 -29.84 4.95
CA ASN A 44 12.18 -29.16 4.91
C ASN A 44 13.10 -29.52 6.10
N ASN A 45 12.71 -30.49 6.94
CA ASN A 45 13.45 -30.90 8.13
C ASN A 45 13.79 -29.75 9.09
N ILE A 46 12.89 -28.77 9.22
CA ILE A 46 13.06 -27.60 10.07
C ILE A 46 12.67 -27.96 11.50
N GLN A 47 13.59 -27.75 12.43
CA GLN A 47 13.31 -27.75 13.86
C GLN A 47 13.15 -26.29 14.32
N ILE A 48 11.98 -25.92 14.84
CA ILE A 48 11.73 -24.54 15.27
C ILE A 48 12.65 -24.11 16.42
N SER A 49 13.21 -25.06 17.17
CA SER A 49 14.22 -24.80 18.21
C SER A 49 15.52 -24.22 17.65
N ASP A 50 15.79 -24.41 16.36
CA ASP A 50 17.02 -23.95 15.71
C ASP A 50 16.89 -22.53 15.12
N ILE A 51 15.73 -21.90 15.34
CA ILE A 51 15.38 -20.56 14.87
C ILE A 51 15.29 -19.64 16.10
N GLN A 52 16.41 -19.02 16.45
CA GLN A 52 16.55 -18.22 17.67
C GLN A 52 16.67 -16.73 17.37
N THR A 53 17.23 -16.36 16.21
CA THR A 53 17.40 -14.98 15.79
C THR A 53 16.59 -14.64 14.53
N LEU A 54 16.49 -13.35 14.20
CA LEU A 54 15.87 -12.94 12.93
C LEU A 54 16.64 -13.47 11.72
N GLU A 55 17.96 -13.59 11.81
CA GLU A 55 18.79 -14.14 10.72
C GLU A 55 18.49 -15.62 10.44
N ASP A 56 18.07 -16.37 11.45
CA ASP A 56 17.71 -17.78 11.28
C ASP A 56 16.47 -17.99 10.41
N LEU A 57 15.67 -16.96 10.15
CA LEU A 57 14.54 -17.01 9.21
C LEU A 57 14.96 -17.51 7.82
N GLN A 58 16.20 -17.25 7.40
CA GLN A 58 16.73 -17.73 6.11
C GLN A 58 16.74 -19.27 5.99
N LYS A 59 16.66 -20.01 7.10
CA LYS A 59 16.55 -21.47 7.12
C LYS A 59 15.15 -21.97 6.75
N ILE A 60 14.14 -21.11 6.79
CA ILE A 60 12.74 -21.44 6.51
C ILE A 60 12.42 -20.97 5.09
N PRO A 61 11.89 -21.81 4.18
CA PRO A 61 11.51 -21.33 2.86
C PRO A 61 10.40 -20.27 2.96
N THR A 62 10.41 -19.32 2.03
CA THR A 62 9.34 -18.32 1.97
C THR A 62 7.99 -18.94 1.59
N THR A 63 6.90 -18.24 1.94
CA THR A 63 5.55 -18.53 1.47
C THR A 63 5.06 -17.44 0.53
N SER A 64 4.04 -17.74 -0.26
CA SER A 64 3.53 -16.86 -1.29
C SER A 64 2.00 -16.88 -1.35
N LYS A 65 1.44 -15.91 -2.08
CA LYS A 65 0.00 -15.86 -2.34
C LYS A 65 -0.54 -17.12 -3.02
N ASN A 66 0.27 -17.75 -3.87
CA ASN A 66 -0.11 -18.99 -4.54
C ASN A 66 -0.26 -20.14 -3.55
N ASP A 67 0.58 -20.20 -2.51
CA ASP A 67 0.49 -21.23 -1.47
C ASP A 67 -0.84 -21.12 -0.72
N ILE A 68 -1.25 -19.89 -0.37
CA ILE A 68 -2.56 -19.65 0.26
C ILE A 68 -3.68 -20.00 -0.70
N GLN A 69 -3.58 -19.61 -1.98
CA GLN A 69 -4.62 -19.92 -2.96
C GLN A 69 -4.84 -21.44 -3.13
N GLN A 70 -3.77 -22.22 -3.09
CA GLN A 70 -3.82 -23.68 -3.26
C GLN A 70 -4.21 -24.43 -1.97
N ASN A 71 -3.94 -23.85 -0.79
CA ASN A 71 -4.05 -24.53 0.49
C ASN A 71 -4.78 -23.69 1.56
N ASN A 72 -5.73 -22.81 1.18
CA ASN A 72 -6.26 -21.76 2.05
C ASN A 72 -6.74 -22.27 3.43
N GLU A 73 -7.45 -23.41 3.44
CA GLU A 73 -7.95 -24.04 4.67
C GLU A 73 -6.80 -24.48 5.61
N ASP A 74 -5.71 -25.00 5.05
CA ASP A 74 -4.56 -25.51 5.82
C ASP A 74 -3.72 -24.38 6.45
N PHE A 75 -3.91 -23.13 6.03
CA PHE A 75 -3.29 -21.96 6.67
C PHE A 75 -4.00 -21.54 7.96
N PHE A 76 -5.28 -21.89 8.14
CA PHE A 76 -6.01 -21.48 9.34
C PHE A 76 -5.50 -22.21 10.58
N CYS A 77 -5.27 -21.43 11.66
CA CYS A 77 -4.86 -21.93 12.97
C CYS A 77 -6.04 -22.04 13.96
N VAL A 78 -7.22 -21.56 13.57
CA VAL A 78 -8.44 -21.59 14.39
C VAL A 78 -9.56 -22.29 13.65
N PRO A 79 -10.50 -22.93 14.36
CA PRO A 79 -11.69 -23.49 13.73
C PRO A 79 -12.58 -22.39 13.14
N GLN A 80 -13.33 -22.73 12.09
CA GLN A 80 -14.19 -21.79 11.36
C GLN A 80 -15.17 -21.01 12.26
N ASN A 81 -15.64 -21.61 13.36
CA ASN A 81 -16.56 -20.96 14.30
C ASN A 81 -15.93 -19.86 15.18
N GLN A 82 -14.61 -19.68 15.13
CA GLN A 82 -13.91 -18.56 15.74
C GLN A 82 -13.63 -17.41 14.75
N ILE A 83 -13.91 -17.61 13.47
CA ILE A 83 -13.83 -16.57 12.45
C ILE A 83 -15.08 -15.70 12.54
N ILE A 84 -14.88 -14.39 12.72
CA ILE A 84 -15.97 -13.41 12.88
C ILE A 84 -16.10 -12.45 11.69
N ASP A 85 -15.07 -12.33 10.86
CA ASP A 85 -15.07 -11.51 9.65
C ASP A 85 -14.28 -12.19 8.54
N TYR A 86 -14.68 -11.93 7.29
CA TYR A 86 -14.01 -12.44 6.10
C TYR A 86 -13.65 -11.29 5.18
N SER A 87 -12.36 -11.21 4.86
CA SER A 87 -11.83 -10.28 3.86
C SER A 87 -11.28 -11.03 2.65
N THR A 88 -11.29 -10.38 1.50
CA THR A 88 -10.77 -10.94 0.24
C THR A 88 -9.83 -9.95 -0.40
N THR A 89 -8.71 -10.45 -0.89
CA THR A 89 -7.74 -9.60 -1.60
C THR A 89 -8.13 -9.47 -3.08
N SER A 90 -7.97 -8.29 -3.65
CA SER A 90 -8.08 -8.11 -5.10
C SER A 90 -6.76 -8.52 -5.77
N GLY A 91 -6.77 -9.63 -6.50
CA GLY A 91 -5.63 -10.17 -7.26
C GLY A 91 -6.09 -10.85 -8.55
N THR A 92 -5.23 -10.82 -9.56
CA THR A 92 -5.44 -11.07 -10.99
C THR A 92 -5.85 -12.51 -11.35
N LEU A 93 -6.83 -12.62 -12.27
CA LEU A 93 -7.10 -13.77 -13.17
C LEU A 93 -7.30 -15.18 -12.53
N GLY A 94 -7.67 -15.28 -11.25
CA GLY A 94 -8.02 -16.56 -10.59
C GLY A 94 -9.00 -16.41 -9.41
N ASP A 95 -9.17 -17.48 -8.63
CA ASP A 95 -10.04 -17.47 -7.44
C ASP A 95 -9.44 -16.57 -6.33
N PRO A 96 -10.23 -15.67 -5.72
CA PRO A 96 -9.75 -14.74 -4.71
C PRO A 96 -9.34 -15.47 -3.43
N VAL A 97 -8.18 -15.09 -2.87
CA VAL A 97 -7.73 -15.59 -1.56
C VAL A 97 -8.59 -15.00 -0.45
N THR A 98 -9.13 -15.87 0.39
CA THR A 98 -9.96 -15.51 1.55
C THR A 98 -9.13 -15.47 2.82
N PHE A 99 -9.30 -14.41 3.60
CA PHE A 99 -8.72 -14.22 4.91
C PHE A 99 -9.86 -14.20 5.94
N GLY A 100 -9.85 -15.16 6.86
CA GLY A 100 -10.71 -15.12 8.04
C GLY A 100 -10.01 -14.38 9.18
N LEU A 101 -10.78 -13.61 9.94
CA LEU A 101 -10.30 -12.82 11.06
C LEU A 101 -11.07 -13.23 12.33
N SER A 102 -10.34 -13.53 13.40
CA SER A 102 -10.90 -13.71 14.74
C SER A 102 -11.19 -12.35 15.42
N GLU A 103 -11.87 -12.37 16.57
CA GLU A 103 -12.04 -11.15 17.37
C GLU A 103 -10.70 -10.54 17.77
N LYS A 104 -9.73 -11.37 18.17
CA LYS A 104 -8.39 -10.92 18.53
C LYS A 104 -7.65 -10.28 17.36
N ASP A 105 -7.84 -10.82 16.15
CA ASP A 105 -7.29 -10.21 14.92
C ASP A 105 -7.89 -8.83 14.66
N MET A 106 -9.20 -8.68 14.85
CA MET A 106 -9.89 -7.40 14.71
C MET A 106 -9.43 -6.38 15.75
N GLU A 107 -9.23 -6.79 17.01
CA GLU A 107 -8.67 -5.93 18.05
C GLU A 107 -7.23 -5.51 17.76
N ARG A 108 -6.43 -6.41 17.17
CA ARG A 108 -5.05 -6.15 16.73
C ARG A 108 -5.02 -5.18 15.55
N ILE A 109 -5.89 -5.35 14.55
CA ILE A 109 -6.04 -4.40 13.43
C ILE A 109 -6.47 -3.02 13.94
N ALA A 110 -7.43 -2.97 14.87
CA ALA A 110 -7.84 -1.72 15.51
C ALA A 110 -6.67 -1.05 16.24
N TYR A 111 -5.82 -1.84 16.91
CA TYR A 111 -4.63 -1.31 17.60
C TYR A 111 -3.63 -0.75 16.61
N ASN A 112 -3.27 -1.51 15.57
CA ASN A 112 -2.42 -1.08 14.47
C ASN A 112 -2.85 0.29 13.96
N GLU A 113 -4.10 0.40 13.48
CA GLU A 113 -4.57 1.63 12.83
C GLU A 113 -4.63 2.81 13.80
N ALA A 114 -4.90 2.58 15.08
CA ALA A 114 -4.82 3.64 16.08
C ALA A 114 -3.39 4.18 16.24
N VAL A 115 -2.38 3.30 16.25
CA VAL A 115 -0.97 3.70 16.31
C VAL A 115 -0.54 4.38 15.02
N SER A 116 -0.86 3.80 13.84
CA SER A 116 -0.47 4.34 12.53
C SER A 116 -1.10 5.72 12.27
N LEU A 117 -2.39 5.91 12.59
CA LEU A 117 -3.04 7.22 12.47
C LEU A 117 -2.47 8.25 13.46
N SER A 118 -2.08 7.81 14.65
CA SER A 118 -1.41 8.69 15.60
C SER A 118 -0.04 9.14 15.11
N CYS A 119 0.65 8.30 14.33
CA CYS A 119 1.91 8.66 13.65
C CYS A 119 1.73 9.85 12.70
N ALA A 120 0.60 9.92 11.98
CA ALA A 120 0.24 11.06 11.13
C ALA A 120 -0.23 12.31 11.91
N GLY A 121 -0.18 12.28 13.25
CA GLY A 121 -0.59 13.38 14.12
C GLY A 121 -2.09 13.45 14.43
N ILE A 122 -2.87 12.42 14.07
CA ILE A 122 -4.28 12.33 14.43
C ILE A 122 -4.39 11.98 15.92
N SER A 123 -5.34 12.60 16.60
CA SER A 123 -5.61 12.40 18.03
C SER A 123 -7.09 12.16 18.30
N LYS A 124 -7.39 11.71 19.52
CA LYS A 124 -8.77 11.53 20.00
C LYS A 124 -9.62 12.81 19.98
N ALA A 125 -9.00 13.99 19.90
CA ALA A 125 -9.70 15.27 19.87
C ALA A 125 -10.15 15.66 18.45
N ASP A 126 -9.65 14.97 17.44
CA ASP A 126 -9.90 15.31 16.04
C ASP A 126 -11.17 14.64 15.51
N VAL A 127 -11.81 15.31 14.54
CA VAL A 127 -12.85 14.75 13.69
C VAL A 127 -12.20 14.36 12.36
N VAL A 128 -12.43 13.12 11.92
CA VAL A 128 -11.82 12.54 10.72
C VAL A 128 -12.90 12.10 9.75
N GLN A 129 -12.82 12.54 8.49
CA GLN A 129 -13.71 12.10 7.43
C GLN A 129 -13.07 10.99 6.61
N MET A 130 -13.77 9.87 6.55
CA MET A 130 -13.30 8.65 5.90
C MET A 130 -13.96 8.51 4.52
N ILE A 131 -13.14 8.61 3.48
CA ILE A 131 -13.53 8.55 2.06
C ILE A 131 -13.11 7.20 1.47
N THR A 132 -13.35 6.14 2.24
CA THR A 132 -12.91 4.78 1.90
C THR A 132 -14.08 3.81 1.98
N THR A 133 -14.06 2.77 1.16
CA THR A 133 -15.07 1.70 1.22
C THR A 133 -14.87 0.85 2.46
N ILE A 134 -15.95 0.57 3.21
CA ILE A 134 -15.96 -0.38 4.33
C ILE A 134 -16.56 -1.74 3.94
N ASP A 135 -17.35 -1.78 2.87
CA ASP A 135 -18.05 -2.98 2.40
C ASP A 135 -17.22 -3.80 1.41
N LYS A 136 -17.85 -4.83 0.83
CA LYS A 136 -17.29 -5.69 -0.24
C LYS A 136 -16.10 -6.55 0.22
N ARG A 137 -16.05 -6.92 1.51
CA ARG A 137 -14.98 -7.74 2.10
C ARG A 137 -13.60 -7.08 1.96
N PHE A 138 -13.55 -5.75 2.02
CA PHE A 138 -12.31 -4.97 1.97
C PHE A 138 -11.96 -4.49 3.37
N ILE A 139 -10.80 -4.92 3.86
CA ILE A 139 -10.41 -4.66 5.25
C ILE A 139 -10.03 -3.20 5.49
N ALA A 140 -9.46 -2.49 4.51
CA ALA A 140 -8.83 -1.18 4.75
C ALA A 140 -9.78 -0.14 5.38
N GLY A 141 -10.98 0.09 4.82
CA GLY A 141 -11.90 1.07 5.40
C GLY A 141 -12.46 0.64 6.77
N LEU A 142 -12.65 -0.67 6.97
CA LEU A 142 -13.07 -1.21 8.27
C LEU A 142 -11.95 -1.04 9.31
N ALA A 143 -10.70 -1.30 8.93
CA ALA A 143 -9.52 -1.11 9.76
C ALA A 143 -9.42 0.34 10.24
N TYR A 144 -9.49 1.33 9.33
CA TYR A 144 -9.46 2.74 9.72
C TYR A 144 -10.59 3.12 10.67
N LEU A 145 -11.81 2.63 10.42
CA LEU A 145 -12.95 2.83 11.32
C LEU A 145 -12.65 2.30 12.73
N LEU A 146 -12.12 1.08 12.82
CA LEU A 146 -11.78 0.45 14.09
C LEU A 146 -10.64 1.18 14.80
N GLY A 147 -9.61 1.60 14.07
CA GLY A 147 -8.49 2.40 14.59
C GLY A 147 -8.93 3.74 15.17
N LEU A 148 -9.74 4.49 14.42
CA LEU A 148 -10.32 5.76 14.90
C LEU A 148 -11.17 5.55 16.16
N ARG A 149 -12.00 4.49 16.19
CA ARG A 149 -12.79 4.15 17.38
C ARG A 149 -11.93 3.73 18.56
N LYS A 150 -10.86 2.97 18.35
CA LYS A 150 -9.94 2.54 19.41
C LYS A 150 -9.14 3.70 20.00
N MET A 151 -8.73 4.65 19.16
CA MET A 151 -8.12 5.91 19.60
C MET A 151 -9.12 6.81 20.34
N GLY A 152 -10.42 6.71 20.01
CA GLY A 152 -11.48 7.58 20.52
C GLY A 152 -11.66 8.87 19.72
N ALA A 153 -11.17 8.91 18.48
CA ALA A 153 -11.38 10.02 17.55
C ALA A 153 -12.78 9.95 16.94
N SER A 154 -13.34 11.11 16.57
CA SER A 154 -14.64 11.16 15.89
C SER A 154 -14.48 10.81 14.40
N VAL A 155 -15.39 10.00 13.86
CA VAL A 155 -15.33 9.53 12.47
C VAL A 155 -16.61 9.86 11.71
N ILE A 156 -16.45 10.45 10.53
CA ILE A 156 -17.51 10.65 9.55
C ILE A 156 -17.32 9.64 8.43
N ARG A 157 -18.27 8.72 8.26
CA ARG A 157 -18.19 7.65 7.28
C ARG A 157 -18.89 8.07 6.00
N MET A 158 -18.16 8.70 5.09
CA MET A 158 -18.72 9.15 3.81
C MET A 158 -18.61 8.10 2.70
N GLY A 159 -17.58 7.25 2.76
CA GLY A 159 -17.27 6.36 1.65
C GLY A 159 -16.81 7.13 0.40
N PRO A 160 -16.52 6.41 -0.70
CA PRO A 160 -16.05 7.04 -1.94
C PRO A 160 -17.21 7.69 -2.72
N GLY A 161 -16.87 8.64 -3.62
CA GLY A 161 -17.59 8.77 -4.88
C GLY A 161 -18.21 10.13 -5.21
N ILE A 162 -18.81 10.86 -4.25
CA ILE A 162 -19.60 12.06 -4.59
C ILE A 162 -19.01 13.31 -3.93
N PRO A 163 -18.20 14.13 -4.65
CA PRO A 163 -17.58 15.34 -4.10
C PRO A 163 -18.54 16.30 -3.39
N GLU A 164 -19.76 16.47 -3.90
CA GLU A 164 -20.81 17.29 -3.28
C GLU A 164 -21.08 16.87 -1.83
N LEU A 165 -21.30 15.57 -1.60
CA LEU A 165 -21.57 15.03 -0.26
C LEU A 165 -20.33 15.14 0.64
N GLN A 166 -19.13 15.07 0.07
CA GLN A 166 -17.90 15.23 0.84
C GLN A 166 -17.79 16.66 1.36
N TRP A 167 -18.08 17.66 0.53
CA TRP A 167 -18.05 19.07 0.93
C TRP A 167 -19.17 19.44 1.89
N ASP A 168 -20.41 18.98 1.67
CA ASP A 168 -21.51 19.16 2.65
C ASP A 168 -21.10 18.63 4.04
N SER A 169 -20.52 17.44 4.09
CA SER A 169 -20.00 16.84 5.32
C SER A 169 -18.86 17.66 5.95
N ILE A 170 -17.89 18.11 5.14
CA ILE A 170 -16.78 18.95 5.63
C ILE A 170 -17.32 20.21 6.28
N PHE A 171 -18.26 20.91 5.65
CA PHE A 171 -18.83 22.13 6.22
C PHE A 171 -19.67 21.87 7.47
N ARG A 172 -20.41 20.76 7.50
CA ARG A 172 -21.29 20.45 8.63
C ARG A 172 -20.53 20.01 9.88
N TYR A 173 -19.51 19.17 9.71
CA TYR A 173 -18.85 18.48 10.82
C TYR A 173 -17.43 18.93 11.06
N GLN A 174 -16.88 19.79 10.18
CA GLN A 174 -15.57 20.41 10.32
C GLN A 174 -14.43 19.39 10.61
N PRO A 175 -14.27 18.32 9.80
CA PRO A 175 -13.17 17.37 9.99
C PRO A 175 -11.82 18.06 9.78
N LYS A 176 -10.86 17.71 10.63
CA LYS A 176 -9.48 18.19 10.52
C LYS A 176 -8.64 17.31 9.60
N TYR A 177 -8.96 16.03 9.52
CA TYR A 177 -8.25 15.07 8.68
C TYR A 177 -9.19 14.30 7.74
N LEU A 178 -8.66 13.95 6.58
CA LEU A 178 -9.29 13.03 5.63
C LEU A 178 -8.51 11.71 5.62
N ILE A 179 -9.20 10.60 5.37
CA ILE A 179 -8.57 9.33 4.93
C ILE A 179 -9.10 9.05 3.52
N THR A 180 -8.23 9.09 2.53
CA THR A 180 -8.66 9.09 1.11
C THR A 180 -7.58 8.56 0.16
N VAL A 181 -8.00 8.21 -1.05
CA VAL A 181 -7.11 8.10 -2.21
C VAL A 181 -6.74 9.52 -2.66
N PRO A 182 -5.45 9.84 -2.88
CA PRO A 182 -5.00 11.21 -3.18
C PRO A 182 -5.55 11.76 -4.50
N SER A 183 -5.68 10.96 -5.57
CA SER A 183 -6.29 11.41 -6.83
C SER A 183 -7.74 11.90 -6.68
N PHE A 184 -8.46 11.45 -5.65
CA PHE A 184 -9.81 11.93 -5.36
C PHE A 184 -9.82 13.36 -4.77
N LEU A 185 -8.71 13.82 -4.15
CA LEU A 185 -8.60 15.20 -3.67
C LEU A 185 -8.65 16.20 -4.83
N LEU A 186 -8.03 15.88 -5.98
CA LEU A 186 -8.14 16.70 -7.18
C LEU A 186 -9.57 16.80 -7.69
N LYS A 187 -10.35 15.70 -7.63
CA LYS A 187 -11.79 15.72 -7.98
C LYS A 187 -12.61 16.59 -7.02
N MET A 188 -12.27 16.59 -5.73
CA MET A 188 -12.90 17.47 -4.75
C MET A 188 -12.58 18.94 -5.01
N ILE A 189 -11.32 19.25 -5.35
CA ILE A 189 -10.88 20.61 -5.69
C ILE A 189 -11.57 21.10 -6.96
N ASP A 190 -11.58 20.31 -8.04
CA ASP A 190 -12.27 20.65 -9.29
C ASP A 190 -13.78 20.93 -9.07
N TYR A 191 -14.45 20.07 -8.29
CA TYR A 191 -15.84 20.30 -7.92
C TYR A 191 -16.02 21.60 -7.13
N ALA A 192 -15.10 21.89 -6.20
CA ALA A 192 -15.17 23.10 -5.39
C ALA A 192 -15.00 24.37 -6.25
N GLU A 193 -14.03 24.38 -7.16
CA GLU A 193 -13.78 25.49 -8.09
C GLU A 193 -15.00 25.75 -9.00
N LYS A 194 -15.62 24.68 -9.55
CA LYS A 194 -16.80 24.78 -10.41
C LYS A 194 -18.07 25.27 -9.69
N ASN A 195 -18.18 25.03 -8.38
CA ASN A 195 -19.37 25.35 -7.60
C ASN A 195 -19.17 26.54 -6.64
N GLY A 196 -18.05 27.27 -6.75
CA GLY A 196 -17.76 28.43 -5.91
C GLY A 196 -17.57 28.11 -4.43
N ILE A 197 -17.09 26.89 -4.12
CA ILE A 197 -16.83 26.43 -2.75
C ILE A 197 -15.42 26.87 -2.33
N ASP A 198 -15.30 27.56 -1.20
CA ASP A 198 -14.02 27.99 -0.64
C ASP A 198 -13.33 26.85 0.14
N TYR A 199 -12.71 25.93 -0.60
CA TYR A 199 -11.99 24.79 -0.03
C TYR A 199 -10.71 25.20 0.71
N LYS A 200 -10.11 26.34 0.37
CA LYS A 200 -8.85 26.83 0.95
C LYS A 200 -9.01 27.24 2.41
N ASN A 201 -10.20 27.69 2.80
CA ASN A 201 -10.55 28.04 4.18
C ASN A 201 -11.41 26.95 4.86
N SER A 202 -11.35 25.70 4.39
CA SER A 202 -12.03 24.58 5.05
C SER A 202 -11.32 24.15 6.35
N SER A 203 -11.97 23.30 7.15
CA SER A 203 -11.41 22.76 8.39
C SER A 203 -10.26 21.77 8.20
N VAL A 204 -10.06 21.28 6.97
CA VAL A 204 -9.13 20.18 6.69
C VAL A 204 -7.70 20.69 6.70
N LEU A 205 -6.84 20.05 7.50
CA LEU A 205 -5.41 20.35 7.63
C LEU A 205 -4.50 19.25 7.09
N GLY A 206 -5.02 18.03 6.91
CA GLY A 206 -4.24 16.93 6.36
C GLY A 206 -5.07 15.77 5.83
N ALA A 207 -4.43 14.92 5.04
CA ALA A 207 -5.00 13.70 4.51
C ALA A 207 -4.03 12.52 4.69
N VAL A 208 -4.52 11.41 5.22
CA VAL A 208 -3.86 10.12 5.17
C VAL A 208 -4.22 9.48 3.83
N CYS A 209 -3.21 9.33 2.98
CA CYS A 209 -3.32 8.91 1.59
C CYS A 209 -3.12 7.40 1.47
N ILE A 210 -4.07 6.74 0.81
CA ILE A 210 -4.07 5.29 0.65
C ILE A 210 -4.05 4.88 -0.82
N GLY A 211 -3.38 3.75 -1.09
CA GLY A 211 -3.52 3.01 -2.35
C GLY A 211 -2.89 3.63 -3.60
N GLU A 212 -2.35 4.85 -3.53
CA GLU A 212 -1.55 5.54 -4.54
C GLU A 212 -0.33 6.20 -3.85
N SER A 213 0.82 6.22 -4.52
CA SER A 213 2.00 6.92 -3.98
C SER A 213 1.83 8.43 -4.11
N ILE A 214 2.31 9.16 -3.11
CA ILE A 214 2.36 10.62 -3.06
C ILE A 214 3.81 11.16 -3.10
N LYS A 215 4.80 10.28 -3.21
CA LYS A 215 6.23 10.58 -3.15
C LYS A 215 7.01 9.86 -4.24
N ASN A 216 8.09 10.48 -4.69
CA ASN A 216 9.14 9.85 -5.48
C ASN A 216 10.06 9.01 -4.57
N GLN A 217 10.91 8.16 -5.15
CA GLN A 217 11.82 7.26 -4.41
C GLN A 217 12.85 8.00 -3.52
N ASP A 218 13.07 9.29 -3.75
CA ASP A 218 13.92 10.17 -2.93
C ASP A 218 13.14 10.98 -1.88
N PHE A 219 11.86 10.64 -1.64
CA PHE A 219 10.92 11.31 -0.73
C PHE A 219 10.52 12.74 -1.11
N THR A 220 10.90 13.22 -2.29
CA THR A 220 10.31 14.44 -2.86
C THR A 220 8.84 14.20 -3.20
N ASP A 221 8.03 15.26 -3.16
CA ASP A 221 6.64 15.17 -3.59
C ASP A 221 6.58 14.78 -5.08
N ASN A 222 5.78 13.76 -5.41
CA ASN A 222 5.48 13.48 -6.80
C ASN A 222 4.45 14.49 -7.34
N ILE A 223 4.14 14.41 -8.63
CA ILE A 223 3.34 15.45 -9.27
C ILE A 223 1.90 15.46 -8.80
N LEU A 224 1.33 14.30 -8.50
CA LEU A 224 0.00 14.23 -7.88
C LEU A 224 -0.03 15.08 -6.61
N SER A 225 0.97 14.93 -5.74
CA SER A 225 1.09 15.71 -4.51
C SER A 225 1.34 17.18 -4.76
N LEU A 226 2.20 17.54 -5.72
CA LEU A 226 2.46 18.93 -6.08
C LEU A 226 1.18 19.62 -6.56
N LYS A 227 0.41 19.00 -7.46
CA LYS A 227 -0.87 19.52 -7.96
C LYS A 227 -1.90 19.71 -6.86
N ILE A 228 -1.96 18.79 -5.89
CA ILE A 228 -2.83 18.93 -4.71
C ILE A 228 -2.36 20.09 -3.83
N LYS A 229 -1.07 20.13 -3.46
CA LYS A 229 -0.51 21.13 -2.54
C LYS A 229 -0.51 22.56 -3.10
N GLU A 230 -0.37 22.72 -4.41
CA GLU A 230 -0.46 24.01 -5.09
C GLU A 230 -1.86 24.64 -4.92
N LYS A 231 -2.90 23.81 -5.00
CA LYS A 231 -4.29 24.26 -4.90
C LYS A 231 -4.79 24.30 -3.46
N TRP A 232 -4.51 23.26 -2.68
CA TRP A 232 -5.06 23.02 -1.35
C TRP A 232 -3.94 22.80 -0.33
N ASN A 233 -3.76 23.77 0.58
CA ASN A 233 -2.68 23.78 1.56
C ASN A 233 -2.96 22.81 2.73
N ILE A 234 -2.75 21.51 2.49
CA ILE A 234 -2.91 20.43 3.47
C ILE A 234 -1.68 19.52 3.51
N LYS A 235 -1.43 18.88 4.65
CA LYS A 235 -0.39 17.83 4.77
C LYS A 235 -0.88 16.52 4.15
N LEU A 236 -0.04 15.84 3.38
CA LEU A 236 -0.36 14.54 2.78
C LEU A 236 0.55 13.47 3.39
N PHE A 237 -0.01 12.46 4.04
CA PHE A 237 0.74 11.37 4.69
C PHE A 237 0.55 10.07 3.93
N SER A 238 1.63 9.43 3.50
CA SER A 238 1.57 8.14 2.83
C SER A 238 1.27 7.02 3.82
N THR A 239 0.53 6.01 3.37
CA THR A 239 0.33 4.76 4.11
C THR A 239 0.55 3.57 3.18
N TYR A 240 1.37 2.62 3.64
CA TYR A 240 1.55 1.32 3.01
C TYR A 240 0.89 0.24 3.86
N ALA A 241 -0.04 -0.52 3.28
CA ALA A 241 -0.77 -1.56 3.97
C ALA A 241 -1.22 -2.65 2.98
N SER A 242 -1.41 -3.86 3.47
CA SER A 242 -2.02 -4.96 2.73
C SER A 242 -2.91 -5.79 3.66
N THR A 243 -3.80 -6.60 3.07
CA THR A 243 -4.65 -7.51 3.87
C THR A 243 -3.78 -8.58 4.51
N GLU A 244 -2.80 -9.07 3.75
CA GLU A 244 -1.82 -10.07 4.13
C GLU A 244 -1.00 -9.62 5.36
N MET A 245 -0.63 -8.34 5.44
CA MET A 245 0.10 -7.79 6.59
C MET A 245 -0.74 -7.67 7.86
N SER A 246 -2.07 -7.50 7.73
CA SER A 246 -2.95 -7.05 8.82
C SER A 246 -2.39 -5.87 9.62
N THR A 247 -1.58 -5.03 8.96
CA THR A 247 -0.73 -3.98 9.56
C THR A 247 -0.53 -2.88 8.52
N ALA A 248 -0.42 -1.64 8.97
CA ALA A 248 -0.24 -0.47 8.12
C ALA A 248 0.96 0.34 8.59
N PHE A 249 1.79 0.79 7.66
CA PHE A 249 2.92 1.67 7.94
C PHE A 249 2.58 3.07 7.44
N THR A 250 2.48 4.02 8.36
CA THR A 250 2.08 5.40 8.07
C THR A 250 3.24 6.35 8.33
N GLU A 251 3.38 7.34 7.44
CA GLU A 251 4.36 8.41 7.59
C GLU A 251 4.11 9.26 8.84
N CYS A 252 5.19 9.68 9.48
CA CYS A 252 5.17 10.72 10.50
C CYS A 252 5.21 12.13 9.87
N GLU A 253 5.32 13.16 10.71
CA GLU A 253 5.40 14.57 10.30
C GLU A 253 6.60 14.89 9.39
N PHE A 254 7.65 14.07 9.39
CA PHE A 254 8.84 14.23 8.54
C PHE A 254 8.67 13.62 7.15
N GLN A 255 7.66 12.76 6.94
CA GLN A 255 7.28 12.24 5.61
C GLN A 255 8.42 11.52 4.86
N ILE A 256 9.26 10.78 5.59
CA ILE A 256 10.35 9.95 5.06
C ILE A 256 10.02 8.48 5.28
N GLY A 257 8.96 8.00 4.62
CA GLY A 257 8.52 6.60 4.69
C GLY A 257 7.67 6.25 5.90
N GLY A 258 6.88 5.17 5.77
CA GLY A 258 5.98 4.68 6.81
C GLY A 258 6.72 3.89 7.87
N HIS A 259 6.46 4.15 9.15
CA HIS A 259 7.09 3.45 10.26
C HIS A 259 6.57 2.02 10.42
N GLN A 260 7.49 1.06 10.55
CA GLN A 260 7.17 -0.31 10.95
C GLN A 260 6.70 -0.36 12.42
N HIS A 261 5.76 -1.27 12.71
CA HIS A 261 5.31 -1.64 14.04
C HIS A 261 6.00 -2.95 14.49
N PRO A 262 7.13 -2.90 15.22
CA PRO A 262 7.95 -4.08 15.49
C PRO A 262 7.21 -5.13 16.32
N GLU A 263 6.22 -4.72 17.11
CA GLU A 263 5.40 -5.64 17.91
C GLU A 263 4.32 -6.38 17.13
N LEU A 264 4.08 -5.97 15.89
CA LEU A 264 3.03 -6.51 15.04
C LEU A 264 3.59 -7.32 13.87
N ILE A 265 4.79 -6.99 13.37
CA ILE A 265 5.28 -7.59 12.13
C ILE A 265 6.80 -7.56 12.05
N ILE A 266 7.39 -8.66 11.58
CA ILE A 266 8.78 -8.75 11.16
C ILE A 266 8.82 -8.63 9.63
N THR A 267 9.81 -7.92 9.12
CA THR A 267 9.94 -7.60 7.69
C THR A 267 11.34 -7.94 7.21
N GLU A 268 11.42 -8.60 6.07
CA GLU A 268 12.65 -8.85 5.32
C GLU A 268 12.50 -8.21 3.93
N ILE A 269 13.60 -7.66 3.39
CA ILE A 269 13.65 -7.20 2.00
C ILE A 269 14.54 -8.18 1.25
N LEU A 270 13.95 -9.01 0.40
CA LEU A 270 14.62 -10.16 -0.20
C LEU A 270 14.92 -9.99 -1.68
N ASP A 271 16.04 -10.54 -2.14
CA ASP A 271 16.37 -10.70 -3.56
C ASP A 271 15.58 -11.86 -4.20
N ASP A 272 15.87 -12.14 -5.47
CA ASP A 272 15.23 -13.26 -6.19
C ASP A 272 15.66 -14.65 -5.68
N ASN A 273 16.75 -14.74 -4.92
CA ASN A 273 17.26 -15.97 -4.31
C ASN A 273 16.83 -16.12 -2.83
N GLU A 274 15.92 -15.26 -2.35
CA GLU A 274 15.41 -15.23 -0.97
C GLU A 274 16.44 -14.84 0.11
N ASN A 275 17.53 -14.19 -0.31
CA ASN A 275 18.51 -13.60 0.58
C ASN A 275 18.15 -12.14 0.89
N PRO A 276 18.42 -11.65 2.11
CA PRO A 276 18.31 -10.22 2.41
C PRO A 276 19.19 -9.39 1.46
N VAL A 277 18.63 -8.32 0.91
CA VAL A 277 19.38 -7.35 0.10
C VAL A 277 20.29 -6.48 0.96
N GLU A 278 21.28 -5.84 0.35
CA GLU A 278 22.13 -4.87 1.06
C GLU A 278 21.34 -3.61 1.46
N ASP A 279 21.84 -2.88 2.47
CA ASP A 279 21.19 -1.67 2.97
C ASP A 279 21.01 -0.64 1.86
N GLY A 280 19.75 -0.26 1.66
CA GLY A 280 19.34 0.71 0.65
C GLY A 280 19.18 0.15 -0.76
N GLU A 281 19.35 -1.15 -0.96
CA GLU A 281 18.91 -1.83 -2.18
C GLU A 281 17.40 -2.09 -2.15
N SER A 282 16.81 -2.30 -3.33
CA SER A 282 15.40 -2.66 -3.46
C SER A 282 15.24 -4.17 -3.55
N GLY A 283 14.24 -4.70 -2.86
CA GLY A 283 13.89 -6.11 -2.91
C GLY A 283 12.41 -6.32 -2.64
N GLU A 284 11.99 -7.58 -2.67
CA GLU A 284 10.62 -7.98 -2.39
C GLU A 284 10.35 -7.95 -0.90
N LEU A 285 9.34 -7.20 -0.49
CA LEU A 285 8.90 -7.18 0.90
C LEU A 285 8.34 -8.56 1.27
N THR A 286 8.99 -9.17 2.24
CA THR A 286 8.60 -10.44 2.84
C THR A 286 8.25 -10.21 4.30
N ILE A 287 7.13 -10.75 4.76
CA ILE A 287 6.57 -10.43 6.06
C ILE A 287 6.36 -11.67 6.93
N THR A 288 6.46 -11.48 8.23
CA THR A 288 6.04 -12.45 9.24
C THR A 288 5.13 -11.74 10.24
N THR A 289 3.86 -12.12 10.30
CA THR A 289 2.85 -11.45 11.14
C THR A 289 2.92 -11.96 12.57
N LEU A 290 3.06 -11.05 13.53
CA LEU A 290 3.09 -11.37 14.96
C LEU A 290 1.73 -11.15 15.59
N GLY A 291 1.27 -12.13 16.39
CA GLY A 291 0.04 -12.02 17.18
C GLY A 291 -1.27 -12.10 16.39
N VAL A 292 -1.22 -12.41 15.10
CA VAL A 292 -2.39 -12.85 14.33
C VAL A 292 -2.74 -14.27 14.79
N GLU A 293 -4.03 -14.55 14.96
CA GLU A 293 -4.56 -15.81 15.46
C GLU A 293 -5.14 -16.67 14.34
N ALA A 294 -6.02 -16.11 13.50
CA ALA A 294 -6.75 -16.94 12.54
C ALA A 294 -5.87 -17.49 11.40
N LEU A 295 -5.10 -16.61 10.75
CA LEU A 295 -4.28 -16.95 9.59
C LEU A 295 -2.93 -16.21 9.68
N PRO A 296 -2.03 -16.62 10.59
CA PRO A 296 -0.71 -16.01 10.72
C PRO A 296 0.16 -16.40 9.51
N LEU A 297 0.97 -15.45 9.04
CA LEU A 297 1.89 -15.65 7.91
C LEU A 297 3.34 -15.61 8.38
N LEU A 298 4.13 -16.57 7.91
CA LEU A 298 5.57 -16.71 8.14
C LEU A 298 6.32 -16.62 6.81
N ARG A 299 7.29 -15.68 6.75
CA ARG A 299 8.09 -15.34 5.57
C ARG A 299 7.27 -15.24 4.28
N PHE A 300 6.16 -14.53 4.32
CA PHE A 300 5.24 -14.39 3.21
C PHE A 300 5.66 -13.27 2.26
N LYS A 301 5.90 -13.61 0.99
CA LYS A 301 6.25 -12.68 -0.10
C LYS A 301 5.02 -11.91 -0.55
N THR A 302 5.06 -10.59 -0.38
CA THR A 302 3.92 -9.69 -0.70
C THR A 302 3.78 -9.42 -2.20
N GLY A 303 4.84 -9.63 -2.99
CA GLY A 303 4.90 -9.20 -4.38
C GLY A 303 5.19 -7.72 -4.57
N ASP A 304 5.28 -6.91 -3.51
CA ASP A 304 5.63 -5.49 -3.57
C ASP A 304 7.15 -5.31 -3.43
N LEU A 305 7.74 -4.50 -4.32
CA LEU A 305 9.14 -4.12 -4.26
C LEU A 305 9.29 -2.81 -3.51
N VAL A 306 10.15 -2.79 -2.51
CA VAL A 306 10.38 -1.64 -1.64
C VAL A 306 11.86 -1.50 -1.31
N LYS A 307 12.21 -0.31 -0.84
CA LYS A 307 13.48 -0.01 -0.20
C LYS A 307 13.24 0.25 1.28
N ALA A 308 14.05 -0.39 2.13
CA ALA A 308 14.04 -0.16 3.57
C ALA A 308 14.98 0.99 3.95
N HIS A 309 14.60 1.72 5.00
CA HIS A 309 15.38 2.82 5.57
C HIS A 309 15.51 2.60 7.08
N TYR A 310 16.73 2.28 7.52
CA TYR A 310 17.00 1.85 8.90
C TYR A 310 17.39 2.99 9.84
N GLU A 311 17.72 4.16 9.30
CA GLU A 311 18.22 5.25 10.14
C GLU A 311 17.14 5.74 11.12
N PRO A 312 17.52 6.09 12.36
CA PRO A 312 16.62 6.73 13.30
C PRO A 312 15.92 7.93 12.70
N CYS A 313 14.62 8.03 12.94
CA CYS A 313 13.83 9.14 12.44
C CYS A 313 13.87 10.31 13.42
N GLU A 314 13.81 11.53 12.89
CA GLU A 314 13.73 12.76 13.70
C GLU A 314 12.50 12.81 14.62
N CYS A 315 11.46 12.01 14.35
CA CYS A 315 10.31 11.85 15.26
C CYS A 315 10.63 11.08 16.56
N GLY A 316 11.87 10.58 16.69
CA GLY A 316 12.37 9.85 17.85
C GLY A 316 12.11 8.33 17.83
N ARG A 317 11.58 7.80 16.72
CA ARG A 317 11.44 6.35 16.51
C ARG A 317 12.72 5.77 15.91
N ASN A 318 13.07 4.58 16.36
CA ASN A 318 14.20 3.79 15.85
C ASN A 318 13.74 2.62 14.97
N THR A 319 12.48 2.62 14.54
CA THR A 319 11.92 1.58 13.67
C THR A 319 12.32 1.81 12.22
N MET A 320 12.47 0.70 11.49
CA MET A 320 12.62 0.73 10.04
C MET A 320 11.44 1.47 9.40
N ARG A 321 11.74 2.23 8.35
CA ARG A 321 10.73 2.91 7.53
C ARG A 321 10.69 2.29 6.14
N LEU A 322 9.48 2.13 5.59
CA LEU A 322 9.27 1.62 4.24
C LEU A 322 8.65 2.66 3.31
N GLY A 323 8.98 2.51 2.03
CA GLY A 323 8.35 3.21 0.93
C GLY A 323 9.20 4.37 0.40
N PRO A 324 8.73 5.00 -0.71
CA PRO A 324 7.54 4.62 -1.47
C PRO A 324 7.69 3.27 -2.18
N VAL A 325 6.58 2.57 -2.45
CA VAL A 325 6.61 1.29 -3.18
C VAL A 325 7.17 1.52 -4.58
N VAL A 326 8.21 0.78 -4.95
CA VAL A 326 8.89 0.87 -6.26
C VAL A 326 7.98 0.32 -7.36
N GLY A 327 7.35 -0.81 -7.08
CA GLY A 327 6.51 -1.52 -8.03
C GLY A 327 6.05 -2.87 -7.51
N ARG A 328 5.38 -3.63 -8.37
CA ARG A 328 5.01 -5.02 -8.08
C ARG A 328 5.81 -5.98 -8.94
N LYS A 329 6.33 -7.04 -8.32
CA LYS A 329 7.14 -8.08 -8.99
C LYS A 329 6.38 -8.77 -10.12
N GLN A 330 5.09 -9.08 -9.91
CA GLN A 330 4.25 -9.67 -10.96
C GLN A 330 3.91 -8.70 -12.10
N GLN A 331 4.02 -7.39 -11.87
CA GLN A 331 3.83 -6.36 -12.90
C GLN A 331 5.17 -5.91 -13.49
N MET A 332 6.25 -6.63 -13.20
CA MET A 332 7.57 -6.37 -13.75
C MET A 332 7.56 -6.65 -15.26
N ILE A 333 8.02 -5.67 -16.03
CA ILE A 333 8.07 -5.78 -17.48
C ILE A 333 9.53 -5.79 -17.89
N LYS A 334 9.95 -6.87 -18.56
CA LYS A 334 11.27 -6.94 -19.18
C LYS A 334 11.13 -6.48 -20.63
N TYR A 335 11.43 -5.22 -20.91
CA TYR A 335 11.32 -4.64 -22.24
C TYR A 335 12.69 -4.21 -22.78
N LYS A 336 13.12 -4.81 -23.90
CA LYS A 336 14.39 -4.49 -24.58
C LYS A 336 15.61 -4.44 -23.64
N GLY A 337 15.71 -5.41 -22.73
CA GLY A 337 16.82 -5.50 -21.77
C GLY A 337 16.73 -4.53 -20.59
N THR A 338 15.62 -3.82 -20.43
CA THR A 338 15.34 -2.95 -19.28
C THR A 338 14.19 -3.51 -18.46
N THR A 339 14.32 -3.47 -17.13
CA THR A 339 13.25 -3.81 -16.19
C THR A 339 12.43 -2.55 -15.90
N LEU A 340 11.12 -2.61 -16.16
CA LEU A 340 10.20 -1.50 -15.95
C LEU A 340 9.08 -1.91 -15.01
N TYR A 341 8.57 -0.93 -14.28
CA TYR A 341 7.41 -1.08 -13.41
C TYR A 341 6.35 -0.02 -13.75
N PRO A 342 5.04 -0.35 -13.67
CA PRO A 342 3.99 0.61 -13.97
C PRO A 342 4.09 1.93 -13.19
N PRO A 343 4.42 1.97 -11.89
CA PRO A 343 4.60 3.24 -11.17
C PRO A 343 5.63 4.18 -11.82
N ALA A 344 6.79 3.67 -12.24
CA ALA A 344 7.81 4.50 -12.90
C ALA A 344 7.32 5.11 -14.23
N MET A 345 6.49 4.38 -14.98
CA MET A 345 5.88 4.88 -16.21
C MET A 345 4.77 5.90 -15.91
N ASN A 346 3.99 5.69 -14.84
CA ASN A 346 3.01 6.66 -14.35
C ASN A 346 3.70 7.97 -13.96
N ASP A 347 4.82 7.92 -13.24
CA ASP A 347 5.55 9.11 -12.80
C ASP A 347 5.98 9.97 -13.98
N ILE A 348 6.48 9.35 -15.06
CA ILE A 348 6.88 10.05 -16.29
C ILE A 348 5.69 10.67 -17.00
N LEU A 349 4.55 9.97 -17.08
CA LEU A 349 3.35 10.53 -17.69
C LEU A 349 2.76 11.67 -16.86
N ASN A 350 2.89 11.60 -15.55
CA ASN A 350 2.48 12.68 -14.67
C ASN A 350 3.38 13.92 -14.82
N ASP A 351 4.62 13.82 -15.32
CA ASP A 351 5.54 14.95 -15.60
C ASP A 351 5.01 15.97 -16.62
N PHE A 352 3.99 15.62 -17.39
CA PHE A 352 3.42 16.50 -18.40
C PHE A 352 2.15 17.15 -17.89
N ASP A 353 2.16 18.48 -17.77
CA ASP A 353 0.97 19.25 -17.38
C ASP A 353 -0.17 19.16 -18.40
N GLY A 354 0.15 18.94 -19.68
CA GLY A 354 -0.83 18.82 -20.76
C GLY A 354 -1.54 17.47 -20.85
N ILE A 355 -1.16 16.45 -20.08
CA ILE A 355 -1.83 15.14 -20.10
C ILE A 355 -3.10 15.18 -19.25
N LEU A 356 -4.24 14.92 -19.89
CA LEU A 356 -5.57 14.88 -19.27
C LEU A 356 -5.93 13.49 -18.74
N CYS A 357 -5.58 12.44 -19.48
CA CYS A 357 -5.84 11.05 -19.12
C CYS A 357 -4.86 10.13 -19.84
N TYR A 358 -4.49 9.02 -19.23
CA TYR A 358 -3.60 8.05 -19.88
C TYR A 358 -3.87 6.61 -19.42
N GLN A 359 -3.51 5.65 -20.26
CA GLN A 359 -3.50 4.22 -19.93
C GLN A 359 -2.29 3.56 -20.58
N ILE A 360 -1.51 2.86 -19.78
CA ILE A 360 -0.39 2.04 -20.23
C ILE A 360 -0.93 0.64 -20.55
N VAL A 361 -0.74 0.20 -21.78
CA VAL A 361 -1.16 -1.11 -22.26
C VAL A 361 0.09 -1.88 -22.68
N ILE A 362 0.20 -3.11 -22.24
CA ILE A 362 1.25 -4.03 -22.66
C ILE A 362 0.61 -5.18 -23.41
N GLN A 363 1.17 -5.51 -24.56
CA GLN A 363 0.65 -6.58 -25.41
C GLN A 363 1.78 -7.27 -26.15
N SER A 364 1.54 -8.51 -26.55
CA SER A 364 2.41 -9.23 -27.50
C SER A 364 2.10 -8.76 -28.91
N ASN A 365 3.09 -8.26 -29.65
CA ASN A 365 2.91 -7.92 -31.06
C ASN A 365 2.83 -9.17 -31.95
N GLU A 366 2.59 -8.99 -33.26
CA GLU A 366 2.38 -10.10 -34.21
C GLU A 366 3.55 -11.09 -34.32
N ILE A 367 4.74 -10.71 -33.85
CA ILE A 367 5.96 -11.54 -33.84
C ILE A 367 6.31 -12.06 -32.44
N GLY A 368 5.41 -11.90 -31.46
CA GLY A 368 5.55 -12.43 -30.10
C GLY A 368 6.51 -11.64 -29.20
N LEU A 369 6.81 -10.38 -29.55
CA LEU A 369 7.59 -9.48 -28.69
C LEU A 369 6.65 -8.54 -27.93
N ASP A 370 6.98 -8.30 -26.66
CA ASP A 370 6.27 -7.33 -25.83
C ASP A 370 6.36 -5.93 -26.45
N GLU A 371 5.23 -5.24 -26.50
CA GLU A 371 5.08 -3.84 -26.92
C GLU A 371 4.44 -3.04 -25.79
N ILE A 372 4.97 -1.84 -25.52
CA ILE A 372 4.38 -0.89 -24.58
C ILE A 372 3.67 0.19 -25.39
N ILE A 373 2.36 0.28 -25.20
CA ILE A 373 1.49 1.30 -25.79
C ILE A 373 1.02 2.23 -24.69
N ILE A 374 1.18 3.53 -24.90
CA ILE A 374 0.63 4.56 -24.04
C ILE A 374 -0.54 5.19 -24.78
N LYS A 375 -1.75 4.85 -24.35
CA LYS A 375 -2.96 5.54 -24.78
C LYS A 375 -3.04 6.84 -24.01
N LEU A 376 -3.12 7.96 -24.73
CA LEU A 376 -2.95 9.28 -24.16
C LEU A 376 -4.05 10.22 -24.62
N SER A 377 -4.60 11.00 -23.70
CA SER A 377 -5.44 12.15 -23.99
C SER A 377 -4.77 13.38 -23.39
N ALA A 378 -4.61 14.44 -24.18
CA ALA A 378 -3.87 15.64 -23.79
C ALA A 378 -4.52 16.90 -24.37
N GLU A 379 -4.23 18.05 -23.77
CA GLU A 379 -4.65 19.36 -24.26
C GLU A 379 -4.06 19.69 -25.63
N ARG A 380 -2.88 19.12 -25.92
CA ARG A 380 -2.17 19.24 -27.19
C ARG A 380 -2.08 17.87 -27.87
N ASP A 381 -2.59 17.78 -29.09
CA ASP A 381 -2.65 16.56 -29.90
C ASP A 381 -1.93 16.78 -31.24
N ASP A 382 -0.62 17.00 -31.17
CA ASP A 382 0.27 17.12 -32.32
C ASP A 382 1.46 16.15 -32.23
N GLU A 383 2.06 15.81 -33.38
CA GLU A 383 3.21 14.89 -33.46
C GLU A 383 4.40 15.36 -32.61
N GLY A 384 4.52 16.66 -32.33
CA GLY A 384 5.55 17.22 -31.46
C GLY A 384 5.38 16.78 -30.01
N PHE A 385 4.14 16.77 -29.50
CA PHE A 385 3.85 16.31 -28.13
C PHE A 385 4.11 14.81 -27.95
N GLU A 386 3.73 13.98 -28.93
CA GLU A 386 4.07 12.55 -28.90
C GLU A 386 5.59 12.32 -28.86
N GLY A 387 6.34 13.12 -29.63
CA GLY A 387 7.79 13.11 -29.63
C GLY A 387 8.37 13.46 -28.27
N GLU A 388 7.88 14.51 -27.63
CA GLU A 388 8.30 14.93 -26.27
C GLU A 388 8.07 13.82 -25.24
N VAL A 389 6.90 13.19 -25.23
CA VAL A 389 6.59 12.07 -24.32
C VAL A 389 7.57 10.91 -24.58
N ARG A 390 7.78 10.55 -25.84
CA ARG A 390 8.69 9.47 -26.23
C ARG A 390 10.14 9.74 -25.81
N ASP A 391 10.61 10.97 -26.00
CA ASP A 391 11.96 11.38 -25.64
C ASP A 391 12.16 11.38 -24.12
N HIS A 392 11.14 11.74 -23.34
CA HIS A 392 11.20 11.70 -21.88
C HIS A 392 11.24 10.26 -21.34
N PHE A 393 10.43 9.36 -21.91
CA PHE A 393 10.53 7.92 -21.64
C PHE A 393 11.91 7.37 -22.02
N ARG A 394 12.49 7.81 -23.14
CA ARG A 394 13.83 7.39 -23.57
C ARG A 394 14.92 7.91 -22.64
N ALA A 395 14.79 9.14 -22.14
CA ALA A 395 15.75 9.74 -21.23
C ALA A 395 15.72 9.07 -19.84
N LYS A 396 14.53 8.84 -19.28
CA LYS A 396 14.36 8.34 -17.90
C LYS A 396 14.35 6.81 -17.79
N LEU A 397 13.74 6.11 -18.75
CA LEU A 397 13.59 4.64 -18.70
C LEU A 397 14.33 3.91 -19.82
N ARG A 398 15.02 4.62 -20.72
CA ARG A 398 15.76 4.03 -21.85
C ARG A 398 14.88 3.21 -22.80
N VAL A 399 13.56 3.47 -22.80
CA VAL A 399 12.59 2.80 -23.67
C VAL A 399 11.79 3.82 -24.46
N SER A 400 11.31 3.41 -25.63
CA SER A 400 10.52 4.25 -26.53
C SER A 400 9.18 3.56 -26.74
N PRO A 401 8.15 3.90 -25.95
CA PRO A 401 6.82 3.34 -26.11
C PRO A 401 6.17 3.84 -27.41
N LYS A 402 5.18 3.08 -27.90
CA LYS A 402 4.26 3.55 -28.92
C LYS A 402 3.24 4.48 -28.23
N ILE A 403 3.00 5.65 -28.79
CA ILE A 403 1.99 6.59 -28.29
C ILE A 403 0.76 6.44 -29.17
N GLU A 404 -0.42 6.36 -28.55
CA GLU A 404 -1.71 6.36 -29.24
C GLU A 404 -2.57 7.47 -28.64
N MET A 405 -2.84 8.50 -29.42
CA MET A 405 -3.72 9.59 -29.01
C MET A 405 -5.18 9.12 -29.04
N VAL A 406 -5.88 9.33 -27.94
CA VAL A 406 -7.27 8.89 -27.74
C VAL A 406 -8.07 10.05 -27.16
N ASP A 407 -9.28 10.23 -27.69
CA ASP A 407 -10.25 11.18 -27.18
C ASP A 407 -10.51 10.97 -25.67
N PHE A 408 -10.60 12.07 -24.91
CA PHE A 408 -10.73 12.06 -23.45
C PHE A 408 -11.97 11.28 -22.99
N ASP A 409 -13.12 11.44 -23.65
CA ASP A 409 -14.37 10.79 -23.25
C ASP A 409 -14.33 9.28 -23.49
N VAL A 410 -13.52 8.84 -24.44
CA VAL A 410 -13.27 7.41 -24.71
C VAL A 410 -12.30 6.84 -23.69
N LEU A 411 -11.14 7.48 -23.49
CA LEU A 411 -10.09 6.98 -22.63
C LEU A 411 -10.49 7.00 -21.15
N SER A 412 -11.14 8.08 -20.70
CA SER A 412 -11.60 8.22 -19.32
C SER A 412 -12.58 7.13 -18.90
N LYS A 413 -13.42 6.61 -19.80
CA LYS A 413 -14.32 5.47 -19.52
C LYS A 413 -13.57 4.16 -19.29
N ALA A 414 -12.46 3.95 -20.01
CA ALA A 414 -11.62 2.77 -19.84
C ALA A 414 -10.79 2.86 -18.55
N VAL A 415 -10.24 4.03 -18.24
CA VAL A 415 -9.41 4.28 -17.06
C VAL A 415 -10.24 4.33 -15.78
N PHE A 416 -11.33 5.11 -15.77
CA PHE A 416 -12.23 5.28 -14.63
C PHE A 416 -13.47 4.38 -14.76
N ASN A 417 -13.23 3.07 -14.90
CA ASN A 417 -14.30 2.08 -15.00
C ASN A 417 -15.21 2.11 -13.75
N PRO A 418 -16.54 2.25 -13.88
CA PRO A 418 -17.48 2.27 -12.74
C PRO A 418 -17.42 1.02 -11.85
N ASN A 419 -17.00 -0.12 -12.41
CA ASN A 419 -16.84 -1.38 -11.69
C ASN A 419 -15.46 -1.52 -11.04
N SER A 420 -14.50 -0.65 -11.38
CA SER A 420 -13.18 -0.60 -10.78
C SER A 420 -13.11 0.49 -9.72
N ARG A 421 -12.40 0.20 -8.63
CA ARG A 421 -12.26 1.10 -7.47
C ARG A 421 -11.06 2.04 -7.56
N LYS A 422 -10.12 1.74 -8.46
CA LYS A 422 -8.93 2.54 -8.74
C LYS A 422 -8.88 2.83 -10.25
N PRO A 423 -8.25 3.94 -10.66
CA PRO A 423 -7.93 4.17 -12.06
C PRO A 423 -7.16 2.97 -12.63
N ILE A 424 -7.61 2.41 -13.75
CA ILE A 424 -6.93 1.32 -14.46
C ILE A 424 -5.93 1.96 -15.43
N ASN A 425 -4.86 2.53 -14.88
CA ASN A 425 -3.81 3.17 -15.66
C ASN A 425 -2.83 2.16 -16.28
N PHE A 426 -2.95 0.87 -15.95
CA PHE A 426 -2.10 -0.19 -16.46
C PHE A 426 -2.94 -1.43 -16.83
N VAL A 427 -2.73 -1.95 -18.03
CA VAL A 427 -3.37 -3.16 -18.56
C VAL A 427 -2.30 -4.05 -19.19
N ASP A 428 -2.27 -5.32 -18.80
CA ASP A 428 -1.40 -6.34 -19.41
C ASP A 428 -2.27 -7.32 -20.22
N LEU A 429 -2.02 -7.40 -21.52
CA LEU A 429 -2.74 -8.19 -22.52
C LEU A 429 -1.88 -9.30 -23.13
N ARG A 430 -0.69 -9.56 -22.58
CA ARG A 430 0.23 -10.59 -23.09
C ARG A 430 -0.26 -12.01 -22.85
#